data_AF-A0A1F9S0D1-F1
#
_entry.id   AF-A0A1F9S0D1-F1
#
_cell.length_a   1.000
_cell.length_b   1.000
_cell.length_c   1.000
_cell.angle_alpha   90.00
_cell.angle_beta   90.00
_cell.angle_gamma   90.00
#
_symmetry.space_group_name_H-M   'P 1'
#
loop_
_entity.id
_entity.type
_entity.pdbx_description
1 polymer ?
#
loop_
_entity_poly.entity_id
_entity_poly.type
_entity_poly.pdbx_seq_one_letter_code
_entity_poly.pdbx_strand_id
1 'polypeptide(L)'
;MKLLFFDDFRLGVLKGDAVVDVSHAVRDIPRIGPHDLISGLIERFADYNRPLAEAADRGRGIPVGQVRIRPPLPKPCNIVCMAVNYMSGRCESVLTGPGA
;
A
#
# COMPACT_ATOMS: atom_id res chain seq x y z
N MET A 1 -6.48 -0.19 9.03
CA MET A 1 -6.77 0.66 7.85
C MET A 1 -6.21 0.00 6.61
N LYS A 2 -6.85 0.12 5.45
CA LYS A 2 -6.34 -0.41 4.17
C LYS A 2 -6.16 0.76 3.21
N LEU A 3 -4.93 1.05 2.78
CA LEU A 3 -4.61 2.13 1.85
C LEU A 3 -4.47 1.59 0.43
N LEU A 4 -4.89 2.38 -0.56
CA LEU A 4 -4.67 2.10 -1.97
C LEU A 4 -4.54 3.39 -2.77
N PHE A 5 -3.96 3.26 -3.95
CA PHE A 5 -4.14 4.24 -5.01
C PHE A 5 -5.27 3.80 -5.93
N PHE A 6 -6.05 4.76 -6.45
CA PHE A 6 -7.10 4.52 -7.42
C PHE A 6 -7.14 5.65 -8.48
N ASP A 7 -7.77 5.36 -9.63
CA ASP A 7 -7.91 6.25 -10.79
C ASP A 7 -6.59 6.94 -11.17
N ASP A 8 -6.50 8.26 -11.09
CA ASP A 8 -5.30 9.04 -11.38
C ASP A 8 -4.35 9.13 -10.17
N PHE A 9 -4.07 7.96 -9.56
CA PHE A 9 -3.22 7.82 -8.36
C PHE A 9 -3.68 8.71 -7.18
N ARG A 10 -5.00 8.82 -6.97
CA ARG A 10 -5.58 9.41 -5.76
C ARG A 10 -5.39 8.45 -4.59
N LEU A 11 -5.02 8.96 -3.42
CA LEU A 11 -4.86 8.14 -2.22
C LEU A 11 -6.23 7.89 -1.60
N GLY A 12 -6.57 6.63 -1.40
CA GLY A 12 -7.83 6.21 -0.81
C GLY A 12 -7.65 5.26 0.38
N VAL A 13 -8.69 5.22 1.24
CA VAL A 13 -8.86 4.18 2.27
C VAL A 13 -9.99 3.26 1.84
N LEU A 14 -9.72 1.94 1.76
CA LEU A 14 -10.73 0.92 1.53
C LEU A 14 -11.48 0.60 2.83
N LYS A 15 -12.80 0.74 2.81
CA LYS A 15 -13.73 0.39 3.87
C LYS A 15 -14.86 -0.46 3.32
N GLY A 16 -14.96 -1.70 3.81
CA GLY A 16 -15.90 -2.66 3.22
C GLY A 16 -15.62 -2.84 1.73
N ASP A 17 -16.61 -2.51 0.93
CA ASP A 17 -16.60 -2.54 -0.54
C ASP A 17 -16.48 -1.15 -1.18
N ALA A 18 -16.12 -0.12 -0.42
CA ALA A 18 -16.00 1.25 -0.90
C ALA A 18 -14.62 1.87 -0.62
N VAL A 19 -14.17 2.72 -1.54
CA VAL A 19 -12.94 3.52 -1.43
C VAL A 19 -13.34 4.95 -1.07
N VAL A 20 -12.75 5.48 0.00
CA VAL A 20 -12.92 6.89 0.40
C VAL A 20 -11.66 7.65 0.00
N ASP A 21 -11.81 8.72 -0.79
CA ASP A 21 -10.69 9.60 -1.13
C ASP A 21 -10.21 10.38 0.10
N VAL A 22 -8.93 10.26 0.42
CA VAL A 22 -8.27 10.93 1.54
C VAL A 22 -7.15 11.87 1.09
N SER A 23 -7.10 12.20 -0.20
CA SER A 23 -6.04 13.02 -0.82
C SER A 23 -5.82 14.39 -0.14
N HIS A 24 -6.86 14.92 0.51
CA HIS A 24 -6.80 16.18 1.26
C HIS A 24 -6.05 16.06 2.60
N ALA A 25 -6.05 14.87 3.22
CA ALA A 25 -5.38 14.61 4.50
C ALA A 25 -3.85 14.48 4.36
N VAL A 26 -3.36 14.33 3.13
CA VAL A 26 -1.93 14.17 2.80
C VAL A 26 -1.44 15.26 1.83
N ARG A 27 -2.13 16.41 1.81
CA ARG A 27 -1.86 17.50 0.86
C ARG A 27 -0.52 18.19 1.06
N ASP A 28 0.03 18.07 2.26
CA ASP A 28 1.30 18.62 2.71
C ASP A 28 2.51 17.74 2.33
N ILE A 29 2.26 16.52 1.85
CA ILE A 29 3.31 15.67 1.29
C ILE A 29 3.61 16.15 -0.14
N PRO A 30 4.87 16.49 -0.47
CA PRO A 30 5.25 16.88 -1.82
C PRO A 30 4.85 15.83 -2.87
N ARG A 31 4.28 16.30 -4.00
CA ARG A 31 3.77 15.46 -5.10
C ARG A 31 4.57 15.68 -6.39
N ILE A 32 5.89 15.53 -6.32
CA ILE A 32 6.73 15.63 -7.52
C ILE A 32 6.41 14.46 -8.48
N GLY A 33 5.99 13.31 -7.94
CA GLY A 33 5.25 12.23 -8.60
C GLY A 33 4.49 11.31 -7.62
N PRO A 34 3.69 10.34 -8.10
CA PRO A 34 2.84 9.48 -7.24
C PRO A 34 3.62 8.68 -6.19
N HIS A 35 4.87 8.31 -6.51
CA HIS A 35 5.78 7.61 -5.61
C HIS A 35 6.23 8.44 -4.39
N ASP A 36 6.36 9.76 -4.52
CA ASP A 36 6.82 10.62 -3.42
C ASP A 36 5.78 10.70 -2.32
N LEU A 37 4.50 10.70 -2.71
CA LEU A 37 3.39 10.73 -1.77
C LEU A 37 3.42 9.51 -0.85
N ILE A 38 3.49 8.31 -1.41
CA ILE A 38 3.41 7.09 -0.61
C ILE A 38 4.68 6.88 0.22
N SER A 39 5.86 7.22 -0.31
CA SER A 39 7.11 7.18 0.45
C SER A 39 7.07 8.13 1.64
N GLY A 40 6.72 9.40 1.41
CA GLY A 40 6.61 10.40 2.48
C GLY A 40 5.50 10.12 3.48
N LEU A 41 4.45 9.39 3.07
CA LEU A 41 3.40 8.91 3.97
C LEU A 41 3.90 7.75 4.84
N ILE A 42 4.59 6.77 4.26
CA ILE A 42 5.14 5.62 4.99
C ILE A 42 6.15 6.08 6.04
N GLU A 43 7.05 7.00 5.67
CA GLU A 43 8.08 7.56 6.56
C GLU A 43 7.49 8.23 7.81
N ARG A 44 6.31 8.85 7.70
CA ARG A 44 5.65 9.62 8.77
C ARG A 44 4.27 9.07 9.12
N PHE A 45 4.06 7.77 8.92
CA PHE A 45 2.71 7.19 9.00
C PHE A 45 2.01 7.42 10.35
N ALA A 46 2.78 7.47 11.44
CA ALA A 46 2.26 7.76 12.77
C ALA A 46 1.49 9.10 12.83
N ASP A 47 1.97 10.12 12.12
CA ASP A 47 1.36 11.45 12.08
C ASP A 47 0.06 11.47 11.27
N TYR A 48 -0.02 10.62 10.24
CA TYR A 48 -1.17 10.55 9.31
C TYR A 48 -2.20 9.49 9.68
N ASN A 49 -1.88 8.52 10.55
CA ASN A 49 -2.79 7.41 10.87
C ASN A 49 -4.16 7.91 11.36
N ARG A 50 -4.18 8.85 12.31
CA ARG A 50 -5.44 9.44 12.81
C ARG A 50 -6.13 10.33 11.75
N PRO A 51 -5.46 11.31 11.12
CA PRO A 51 -6.07 12.12 10.06
C PRO A 51 -6.69 11.30 8.92
N LEU A 52 -6.04 10.22 8.48
CA LEU A 52 -6.54 9.33 7.43
C LEU A 52 -7.77 8.56 7.88
N ALA A 53 -7.76 8.04 9.12
CA ALA A 53 -8.92 7.35 9.69
C ALA A 53 -10.14 8.28 9.76
N GLU A 54 -9.98 9.49 10.30
CA GLU A 54 -11.06 10.46 10.39
C GLU A 54 -11.56 10.93 9.01
N ALA A 55 -10.65 11.14 8.06
CA ALA A 55 -11.03 11.47 6.68
C ALA A 55 -11.83 10.33 6.04
N ALA A 56 -11.46 9.08 6.31
CA ALA A 56 -12.18 7.91 5.85
C ALA A 56 -13.54 7.70 6.56
N ASP A 57 -13.71 8.18 7.80
CA ASP A 57 -14.99 8.16 8.53
C ASP A 57 -15.96 9.22 8.01
N ARG A 58 -15.46 10.40 7.63
CA ARG A 58 -16.27 11.54 7.18
C ARG A 58 -16.52 11.55 5.67
N GLY A 59 -15.64 10.96 4.88
CA GLY A 59 -15.67 11.02 3.42
C GLY A 59 -16.73 10.11 2.80
N ARG A 60 -17.18 10.47 1.60
CA ARG A 60 -18.11 9.66 0.82
C ARG A 60 -17.36 8.50 0.14
N GLY A 61 -17.84 7.28 0.37
CA GLY A 61 -17.31 6.10 -0.31
C GLY A 61 -17.77 5.99 -1.75
N ILE A 62 -16.86 5.57 -2.63
CA ILE A 62 -17.11 5.17 -4.01
C ILE A 62 -17.03 3.64 -4.05
N PRO A 63 -18.03 2.91 -4.59
CA PRO A 63 -17.94 1.46 -4.70
C PRO A 63 -16.64 1.03 -5.41
N VAL A 64 -15.93 0.06 -4.84
CA VAL A 64 -14.59 -0.35 -5.31
C VAL A 64 -14.61 -0.84 -6.76
N GLY A 65 -15.74 -1.41 -7.21
CA GLY A 65 -15.93 -1.84 -8.59
C GLY A 65 -16.10 -0.70 -9.60
N GLN A 66 -16.21 0.55 -9.15
CA GLN A 66 -16.34 1.75 -10.00
C GLN A 66 -15.04 2.54 -10.15
N VAL A 67 -13.95 2.12 -9.49
CA VAL A 67 -12.65 2.79 -9.55
C VAL A 67 -11.59 1.87 -10.16
N ARG A 68 -10.56 2.45 -10.78
CA ARG A 68 -9.41 1.68 -11.28
C ARG A 68 -8.34 1.57 -10.20
N ILE A 69 -8.23 0.40 -9.55
CA ILE A 69 -7.18 0.14 -8.54
C ILE A 69 -5.79 0.27 -9.18
N ARG A 70 -4.85 0.85 -8.42
CA ARG A 70 -3.45 1.02 -8.78
C ARG A 70 -2.53 0.22 -7.85
N PRO A 71 -1.31 -0.09 -8.31
CA PRO A 71 -0.26 -0.53 -7.40
C PRO A 71 -0.11 0.45 -6.24
N PRO A 72 -0.09 -0.02 -4.97
CA PRO A 72 0.03 0.86 -3.81
C PRO A 72 1.41 1.52 -3.73
N LEU A 73 2.43 0.94 -4.38
CA LEU A 73 3.76 1.51 -4.55
C LEU A 73 4.08 1.59 -6.05
N PRO A 74 3.80 2.72 -6.73
CA PRO A 74 3.86 2.82 -8.20
C PRO A 74 5.26 2.68 -8.80
N LYS A 75 6.30 3.02 -8.03
CA LYS A 75 7.70 3.03 -8.48
C LYS A 75 8.63 2.61 -7.34
N PRO A 76 8.66 1.31 -6.97
CA PRO A 76 9.62 0.83 -5.99
C PRO A 76 11.05 0.95 -6.55
N CYS A 77 12.01 1.37 -5.72
CA CYS A 77 13.42 1.40 -6.13
C CYS A 77 13.97 -0.02 -6.29
N ASN A 78 13.63 -0.91 -5.35
CA ASN A 78 14.03 -2.32 -5.34
C ASN A 78 12.85 -3.19 -4.90
N ILE A 79 12.77 -4.40 -5.42
CA ILE A 79 11.83 -5.44 -4.96
C ILE A 79 12.67 -6.65 -4.57
N VAL A 80 12.73 -6.95 -3.28
CA VAL A 80 13.44 -8.13 -2.76
C VAL A 80 12.48 -9.30 -2.73
N CYS A 81 12.77 -10.36 -3.50
CA CYS A 81 11.92 -11.54 -3.64
C CYS A 81 12.52 -12.72 -2.87
N MET A 82 11.78 -13.28 -1.92
CA MET A 82 12.20 -14.46 -1.17
C MET A 82 11.77 -15.73 -1.88
N ALA A 83 12.73 -16.60 -2.21
CA ALA A 83 12.47 -17.93 -2.76
C ALA A 83 12.30 -18.96 -1.63
N VAL A 84 11.45 -19.97 -1.85
CA VAL A 84 11.29 -21.12 -0.94
C VAL A 84 10.84 -20.73 0.48
N ASN A 85 10.08 -19.62 0.64
CA ASN A 85 9.65 -19.11 1.96
C ASN A 85 8.34 -19.76 2.49
N TYR A 86 8.07 -21.01 2.12
CA TYR A 86 6.95 -21.81 2.63
C TYR A 86 7.37 -23.27 2.80
N MET A 87 6.99 -23.87 3.92
CA MET A 87 7.12 -25.31 4.15
C MET A 87 6.06 -26.04 3.32
N SER A 88 6.31 -26.21 2.02
CA SER A 88 5.64 -27.24 1.24
C SER A 88 6.46 -28.51 1.37
N GLY A 89 5.84 -29.67 1.54
CA GLY A 89 6.52 -30.98 1.65
C GLY A 89 7.36 -31.40 0.44
N ARG A 90 7.67 -30.47 -0.47
CA ARG A 90 8.62 -30.59 -1.59
C ARG A 90 10.01 -30.00 -1.27
N CYS A 91 10.24 -29.49 -0.06
CA CYS A 91 11.57 -29.08 0.38
C CYS A 91 12.33 -30.28 0.96
N GLU A 92 12.61 -31.29 0.14
CA GLU A 92 13.84 -32.08 0.33
C GLU A 92 14.89 -31.50 -0.63
N SER A 93 16.12 -31.31 -0.13
CA SER A 93 17.31 -30.81 -0.85
C SER A 93 17.42 -29.29 -1.12
N VAL A 94 17.72 -28.50 -0.08
CA VAL A 94 18.62 -27.32 -0.27
C VAL A 94 19.66 -27.17 0.85
N LEU A 95 19.60 -27.93 1.96
CA LEU A 95 20.55 -27.76 3.08
C LEU A 95 21.55 -28.91 3.31
N THR A 96 21.57 -29.96 2.47
CA THR A 96 22.63 -30.98 2.55
C THR A 96 23.72 -30.71 1.52
N GLY A 97 24.61 -29.75 1.85
CA GLY A 97 25.97 -29.74 1.31
C GLY A 97 26.86 -30.66 2.17
N PRO A 98 27.90 -31.31 1.60
CA PRO A 98 28.76 -32.20 2.36
C PRO A 98 29.76 -31.37 3.18
N GLY A 99 29.66 -31.43 4.51
CA GLY A 99 30.63 -30.76 5.40
C GLY A 99 30.10 -30.40 6.78
N ALA A 100 29.42 -31.33 7.46
CA ALA A 100 29.25 -31.32 8.91
C ALA A 100 30.00 -32.51 9.50
#